data_AF-A0A257E7J7-F1
#
_entry.id   AF-A0A257E7J7-F1
#
_cell.length_a   1.000
_cell.length_b   1.000
_cell.length_c   1.000
_cell.angle_alpha   90.00
_cell.angle_beta   90.00
_cell.angle_gamma   90.00
#
_symmetry.space_group_name_H-M   'P 1'
#
loop_
_entity.id
_entity.type
_entity.pdbx_description
1 polymer ?
#
loop_
_entity_poly.entity_id
_entity_poly.type
_entity_poly.pdbx_seq_one_letter_code
_entity_poly.pdbx_strand_id
1 'polypeptide(L)'
;MLKELIITALVVLQAGCAQIHYNTVANNFYDTVENESFTANLKNSNAKIEFKTVVNIDRFCGSLLGYKHSLACAVWTPDHQKCMIYSAPKTHSSIIGHEVRHCYEGHFH
;
A
#
# COMPACT_ATOMS: atom_id res chain seq x y z
N MET A 1 66.47 -19.59 12.88
CA MET A 1 65.46 -19.77 13.94
C MET A 1 64.69 -18.47 14.07
N LEU A 2 63.53 -18.38 13.43
CA LEU A 2 62.65 -17.21 13.45
C LEU A 2 61.25 -17.71 13.84
N LYS A 3 61.10 -18.05 15.12
CA LYS A 3 59.79 -18.05 15.79
C LYS A 3 59.51 -16.58 16.14
N GLU A 4 58.24 -16.19 16.19
CA GLU A 4 57.73 -14.81 16.35
C GLU A 4 57.50 -14.03 15.03
N LEU A 5 56.51 -14.46 14.24
CA LEU A 5 55.70 -13.51 13.47
C LEU A 5 54.22 -13.95 13.47
N ILE A 6 53.63 -13.82 14.65
CA ILE A 6 52.34 -13.17 14.90
C ILE A 6 51.23 -13.48 13.89
N ILE A 7 50.39 -14.42 14.34
CA ILE A 7 48.96 -14.58 14.07
C ILE A 7 48.30 -13.21 13.90
N THR A 8 48.00 -12.79 12.67
CA THR A 8 46.88 -11.86 12.35
C THR A 8 46.82 -11.62 10.85
N ALA A 9 46.03 -12.41 10.12
CA ALA A 9 45.29 -11.95 8.95
C ALA A 9 44.27 -13.01 8.50
N LEU A 10 43.61 -13.66 9.46
CA LEU A 10 42.34 -14.35 9.21
C LEU A 10 41.21 -13.38 9.60
N VAL A 11 41.13 -12.25 8.90
CA VAL A 11 40.00 -11.31 9.04
C VAL A 11 39.27 -11.29 7.71
N VAL A 12 38.50 -12.36 7.52
CA VAL A 12 37.11 -12.33 7.06
C VAL A 12 36.78 -11.13 6.16
N LEU A 13 36.96 -11.33 4.85
CA LEU A 13 36.25 -10.58 3.81
C LEU A 13 34.76 -10.93 3.89
N GLN A 14 34.06 -10.41 4.89
CA GLN A 14 32.62 -10.21 4.82
C GLN A 14 32.41 -8.80 4.28
N ALA A 15 32.31 -8.70 2.95
CA ALA A 15 31.56 -7.60 2.35
C ALA A 15 30.11 -7.77 2.80
N GLY A 16 29.78 -7.22 3.97
CA GLY A 16 28.43 -7.14 4.46
C GLY A 16 27.61 -6.38 3.43
N CYS A 17 26.57 -7.02 2.90
CA CYS A 17 25.48 -6.30 2.27
C CYS A 17 24.96 -5.30 3.31
N ALA A 18 25.30 -4.01 3.15
CA ALA A 18 24.65 -2.96 3.91
C ALA A 18 23.16 -3.03 3.54
N GLN A 19 22.37 -3.62 4.43
CA GLN A 19 20.93 -3.55 4.31
C GLN A 19 20.57 -2.07 4.41
N ILE A 20 20.03 -1.53 3.32
CA ILE A 20 19.43 -0.21 3.32
C ILE A 20 18.37 -0.26 4.42
N HIS A 21 18.62 0.43 5.54
CA HIS A 21 17.59 0.71 6.53
C HIS A 21 16.56 1.61 5.84
N TYR A 22 15.51 0.99 5.31
CA TYR A 22 14.31 1.72 4.96
C TYR A 22 13.72 2.20 6.27
N ASN A 23 13.84 3.50 6.54
CA ASN A 23 13.07 4.13 7.60
C ASN A 23 11.60 3.82 7.29
N THR A 24 10.99 2.98 8.12
CA THR A 24 9.60 2.57 8.03
C THR A 24 8.76 3.80 8.30
N VAL A 25 8.39 4.52 7.24
CA VAL A 25 7.39 5.58 7.34
C VAL A 25 6.06 4.87 7.59
N ALA A 26 5.57 5.01 8.83
CA ALA A 26 4.24 4.69 9.33
C ALA A 26 3.79 3.21 9.29
N ASN A 27 4.06 2.51 10.40
CA ASN A 27 3.40 1.25 10.79
C ASN A 27 1.90 1.40 11.14
N ASN A 28 1.20 2.40 10.59
CA ASN A 28 -0.22 2.66 10.89
C ASN A 28 -1.11 2.68 9.64
N PHE A 29 -0.59 2.37 8.44
CA PHE A 29 -1.41 2.20 7.22
C PHE A 29 -1.49 0.75 6.73
N TYR A 30 -0.67 -0.14 7.30
CA TYR A 30 -0.82 -1.58 7.15
C TYR A 30 -1.68 -2.07 8.31
N ASP A 31 -2.99 -2.02 8.13
CA ASP A 31 -3.87 -2.80 8.98
C ASP A 31 -3.47 -4.28 8.84
N THR A 32 -3.39 -4.98 9.97
CA THR A 32 -2.91 -6.36 10.03
C THR A 32 -3.86 -7.26 9.24
N VAL A 33 -3.40 -7.74 8.08
CA VAL A 33 -4.15 -8.46 7.02
C VAL A 33 -4.78 -9.80 7.47
N GLU A 34 -4.72 -10.19 8.74
CA GLU A 34 -5.16 -11.53 9.16
C GLU A 34 -6.59 -11.61 9.75
N ASN A 35 -7.32 -10.51 9.96
CA ASN A 35 -8.65 -10.56 10.61
C ASN A 35 -9.76 -9.72 9.97
N GLU A 36 -9.53 -9.10 8.83
CA GLU A 36 -10.59 -8.32 8.18
C GLU A 36 -11.54 -9.25 7.41
N SER A 37 -12.73 -9.48 7.97
CA SER A 37 -13.78 -10.25 7.29
C SER A 37 -14.38 -9.44 6.15
N PHE A 38 -14.48 -10.04 4.97
CA PHE A 38 -15.18 -9.45 3.83
C PHE A 38 -16.69 -9.70 3.91
N THR A 39 -17.50 -8.64 3.86
CA THR A 39 -18.97 -8.75 3.78
C THR A 39 -19.52 -7.91 2.63
N ALA A 40 -19.79 -8.56 1.50
CA ALA A 40 -20.35 -7.87 0.34
C ALA A 40 -21.71 -7.25 0.62
N ASN A 41 -21.88 -6.00 0.21
CA ASN A 41 -23.16 -5.31 0.16
C ASN A 41 -23.89 -5.73 -1.12
N LEU A 42 -24.99 -6.47 -0.96
CA LEU A 42 -25.77 -6.99 -2.10
C LEU A 42 -26.30 -5.89 -3.04
N LYS A 43 -26.47 -4.65 -2.56
CA LYS A 43 -26.84 -3.51 -3.42
C LYS A 43 -25.74 -3.13 -4.41
N ASN A 44 -24.50 -3.47 -4.09
CA ASN A 44 -23.31 -3.21 -4.91
C ASN A 44 -22.83 -4.46 -5.66
N SER A 45 -23.59 -5.56 -5.64
CA SER A 45 -23.22 -6.83 -6.29
C SER A 45 -22.94 -6.71 -7.80
N ASN A 46 -23.54 -5.72 -8.47
CA ASN A 46 -23.33 -5.42 -9.88
C ASN A 46 -22.48 -4.15 -10.10
N ALA A 47 -21.75 -3.69 -9.09
CA ALA A 47 -20.92 -2.50 -9.18
C ALA A 47 -19.90 -2.65 -10.32
N LYS A 48 -19.95 -1.73 -11.29
CA LYS A 48 -18.87 -1.63 -12.28
C LYS A 48 -17.69 -0.92 -11.62
N ILE A 49 -16.55 -1.60 -11.52
CA ILE A 49 -15.31 -1.01 -11.02
C ILE A 49 -14.52 -0.43 -12.18
N GLU A 50 -14.14 0.83 -12.08
CA GLU A 50 -13.24 1.49 -13.03
C GLU A 50 -12.03 2.08 -12.30
N PHE A 51 -10.87 1.96 -12.92
CA PHE A 51 -9.61 2.47 -12.38
C PHE A 51 -9.17 3.74 -13.10
N LYS A 52 -8.70 4.73 -12.34
CA LYS A 52 -8.04 5.92 -12.86
C LYS A 52 -6.77 6.23 -12.10
N THR A 53 -5.75 6.63 -12.85
CA THR A 53 -4.47 7.05 -12.28
C THR A 53 -4.44 8.57 -12.10
N VAL A 54 -3.95 9.04 -10.96
CA VAL A 54 -3.82 10.45 -10.63
C VAL A 54 -2.42 10.75 -10.10
N VAL A 55 -1.81 11.84 -10.57
CA VAL A 55 -0.42 12.19 -10.22
C VAL A 55 -0.27 12.57 -8.74
N ASN A 56 -1.21 13.35 -8.20
CA ASN A 56 -1.19 13.78 -6.80
C ASN A 56 -2.38 13.17 -6.05
N ILE A 57 -2.28 11.86 -5.79
CA ILE A 57 -3.38 11.06 -5.24
C ILE A 57 -3.80 11.55 -3.85
N ASP A 58 -2.84 11.93 -3.01
CA ASP A 58 -3.08 12.45 -1.66
C ASP A 58 -3.94 13.72 -1.71
N ARG A 59 -3.55 14.70 -2.54
CA ARG A 59 -4.35 15.92 -2.73
C ARG A 59 -5.72 15.60 -3.35
N PHE A 60 -5.77 14.70 -4.34
CA PHE A 60 -7.01 14.39 -5.04
C PHE A 60 -8.02 13.72 -4.11
N CYS A 61 -7.66 12.60 -3.50
CA CYS A 61 -8.52 11.88 -2.56
C CYS A 61 -8.83 12.77 -1.35
N GLY A 62 -7.86 13.49 -0.80
CA GLY A 62 -8.08 14.38 0.33
C GLY A 62 -9.02 15.55 0.03
N SER A 63 -9.00 16.08 -1.21
CA SER A 63 -9.95 17.12 -1.62
C SER A 63 -11.38 16.59 -1.80
N LEU A 64 -11.53 15.32 -2.17
CA LEU A 64 -12.83 14.69 -2.37
C LEU A 64 -13.46 14.23 -1.05
N LEU A 65 -12.63 13.70 -0.15
CA LEU A 65 -13.09 12.84 0.96
C LEU A 65 -12.63 13.36 2.34
N GLY A 66 -11.74 14.35 2.37
CA GLY A 66 -11.28 15.01 3.60
C GLY A 66 -10.16 14.27 4.33
N TYR A 67 -9.69 13.14 3.82
CA TYR A 67 -8.60 12.35 4.41
C TYR A 67 -7.22 12.83 3.95
N LYS A 68 -6.22 12.73 4.83
CA LYS A 68 -4.82 13.05 4.50
C LYS A 68 -4.02 11.76 4.40
N HIS A 69 -3.03 11.78 3.51
CA HIS A 69 -2.09 10.70 3.22
C HIS A 69 -2.70 9.47 2.53
N SER A 70 -3.73 9.65 1.71
CA SER A 70 -4.32 8.55 0.94
C SER A 70 -3.44 8.15 -0.25
N LEU A 71 -3.13 6.86 -0.35
CA LEU A 71 -2.37 6.28 -1.47
C LEU A 71 -3.28 5.81 -2.63
N ALA A 72 -4.57 5.66 -2.33
CA ALA A 72 -5.67 5.41 -3.25
C ALA A 72 -6.99 5.83 -2.56
N CYS A 73 -8.09 5.87 -3.32
CA CYS A 73 -9.44 6.04 -2.78
C CYS A 73 -10.48 5.38 -3.68
N ALA A 74 -11.61 4.99 -3.10
CA ALA A 74 -12.75 4.37 -3.76
C ALA A 74 -13.98 5.27 -3.64
N VAL A 75 -14.50 5.74 -4.78
CA VAL A 75 -15.62 6.69 -4.83
C VAL A 75 -16.82 6.06 -5.53
N TRP A 76 -17.97 6.04 -4.87
CA TRP A 76 -19.23 5.61 -5.48
C TRP A 76 -19.85 6.72 -6.32
N THR A 77 -20.31 6.35 -7.51
CA THR A 77 -21.14 7.20 -8.38
C THR A 77 -22.54 6.59 -8.46
N PRO A 78 -23.52 7.09 -7.67
CA PRO A 78 -24.86 6.52 -7.59
C PRO A 78 -25.57 6.44 -8.95
N ASP A 79 -25.46 7.50 -9.75
CA ASP A 79 -26.18 7.63 -11.03
C ASP A 79 -25.78 6.59 -12.08
N HIS A 80 -24.60 5.97 -11.91
CA HIS A 80 -24.05 4.99 -12.85
C HIS A 80 -23.80 3.62 -12.21
N GLN A 81 -24.19 3.43 -10.95
CA GLN A 81 -23.86 2.24 -10.15
C GLN A 81 -22.39 1.82 -10.30
N LYS A 82 -21.51 2.82 -10.20
CA LYS A 82 -20.10 2.67 -10.55
C LYS A 82 -19.21 3.00 -9.38
N CYS A 83 -18.24 2.15 -9.10
CA CYS A 83 -17.17 2.44 -8.16
C CYS A 83 -15.92 2.88 -8.94
N MET A 84 -15.43 4.07 -8.65
CA MET A 84 -14.19 4.60 -9.21
C MET A 84 -13.06 4.43 -8.21
N ILE A 85 -12.03 3.69 -8.59
CA ILE A 85 -10.80 3.61 -7.80
C ILE A 85 -9.76 4.53 -8.41
N TYR A 86 -9.24 5.44 -7.59
CA TYR A 86 -8.17 6.35 -7.96
C TYR A 86 -6.88 5.92 -7.26
N SER A 87 -5.75 5.91 -7.96
CA SER A 87 -4.45 5.59 -7.37
C SER A 87 -3.31 6.37 -8.01
N ALA A 88 -2.15 6.42 -7.35
CA ALA A 88 -0.91 6.87 -7.97
C ALA A 88 -0.47 5.94 -9.13
N PRO A 89 0.35 6.41 -10.09
CA PRO A 89 0.84 5.58 -11.19
C PRO A 89 1.60 4.32 -10.77
N LYS A 90 2.21 4.36 -9.58
CA LYS A 90 2.83 3.21 -8.94
C LYS A 90 2.21 3.06 -7.56
N THR A 91 1.62 1.91 -7.29
CA THR A 91 1.03 1.58 -6.00
C THR A 91 1.13 0.07 -5.76
N HIS A 92 0.94 -0.35 -4.50
CA HIS A 92 0.97 -1.76 -4.13
C HIS A 92 -0.37 -2.43 -4.45
N SER A 93 -0.33 -3.69 -4.88
CA SER A 93 -1.53 -4.48 -5.14
C SER A 93 -2.43 -4.62 -3.92
N SER A 94 -1.86 -4.64 -2.71
CA SER A 94 -2.62 -4.66 -1.45
C SER A 94 -3.49 -3.41 -1.27
N ILE A 95 -2.98 -2.24 -1.66
CA ILE A 95 -3.72 -0.97 -1.62
C ILE A 95 -4.88 -1.02 -2.61
N ILE A 96 -4.64 -1.54 -3.81
CA ILE A 96 -5.73 -1.73 -4.80
C ILE A 96 -6.78 -2.72 -4.29
N GLY A 97 -6.37 -3.82 -3.67
CA GLY A 97 -7.28 -4.80 -3.08
C GLY A 97 -8.15 -4.20 -1.98
N HIS A 98 -7.58 -3.34 -1.13
CA HIS A 98 -8.31 -2.57 -0.12
C HIS A 98 -9.40 -1.68 -0.74
N GLU A 99 -9.09 -0.95 -1.81
CA GLU A 99 -10.10 -0.13 -2.50
C GLU A 99 -11.17 -0.96 -3.23
N VAL A 100 -10.81 -2.12 -3.78
CA VAL A 100 -11.78 -3.05 -4.38
C VAL A 100 -12.75 -3.58 -3.31
N ARG A 101 -12.26 -3.89 -2.11
CA ARG A 101 -13.11 -4.30 -0.99
C ARG A 101 -14.15 -3.21 -0.69
N HIS A 102 -13.73 -1.95 -0.58
CA HIS A 102 -14.63 -0.81 -0.37
C HIS A 102 -15.75 -0.72 -1.40
N CYS A 103 -15.45 -1.00 -2.67
CA CYS A 103 -16.47 -1.03 -3.72
C CYS A 103 -17.57 -2.06 -3.46
N TYR A 104 -17.21 -3.25 -2.99
CA TYR A 104 -18.17 -4.32 -2.74
C TYR A 104 -18.85 -4.22 -1.38
N GLU A 105 -18.16 -3.76 -0.33
CA GLU A 105 -18.74 -3.59 1.01
C GLU A 105 -19.55 -2.29 1.13
N GLY A 106 -19.27 -1.30 0.27
CA GLY A 106 -19.92 0.00 0.29
C GLY A 106 -19.30 1.01 1.26
N HIS A 107 -18.02 0.84 1.60
CA HIS A 107 -17.26 1.70 2.51
C HIS A 107 -16.36 2.67 1.72
N PHE A 108 -16.94 3.70 1.14
CA PHE A 108 -16.23 4.61 0.22
C PHE A 108 -15.46 5.70 0.97
N HIS A 109 -14.19 5.93 0.59
CA HIS A 109 -13.29 6.93 1.20
C HIS A 109 -12.04 7.20 0.35
#